data_AF-X1JEY0-F1
#
_entry.id   AF-X1JEY0-F1
#
_cell.length_a   1.000
_cell.length_b   1.000
_cell.length_c   1.000
_cell.angle_alpha   90.00
_cell.angle_beta   90.00
_cell.angle_gamma   90.00
#
_symmetry.space_group_name_H-M   'P 1'
#
loop_
_entity.id
_entity.type
_entity.pdbx_description
1 polymer ?
#
loop_
_entity_poly.entity_id
_entity_poly.type
_entity_poly.pdbx_seq_one_letter_code
_entity_poly.pdbx_strand_id
1 'polypeptide(L)'
;LNLKGNFKHSLGLILIFVIPFLAVFPWIFNMLLPTAKSLLTPQPLTGFVQLPRVIETYGYLPIAFCLLGAFLLAIRGGKKNYGLVLGLLTLLLMLVTFFTFHYGVPIMYERGLMYMMLMVSIVAGAGLMGVKNFRLPARLSTRLKVPPIITQNVGRFLCLVLIGITLAISIPDHLDTPYYYMIDEEDYQAFVWIKDNINEDYDKAIVDPWKATAFAAITDKNIYTRIHAYPMAKDNEAYAFLRSGSTDTAFLRANGISVIYTRVY
;
A
#
# COMPACT_ATOMS: atom_id res chain seq x y z
N LEU A 1 0.17 -28.68 5.07
CA LEU A 1 0.90 -29.14 6.27
C LEU A 1 -0.06 -29.90 7.17
N ASN A 2 0.10 -31.23 7.25
CA ASN A 2 -0.78 -32.07 8.07
C ASN A 2 -0.21 -32.12 9.50
N LEU A 3 -0.55 -31.12 10.32
CA LEU A 3 -0.10 -30.97 11.72
C LEU A 3 -0.38 -32.21 12.59
N LYS A 4 -1.29 -33.09 12.16
CA LYS A 4 -1.66 -34.33 12.85
C LYS A 4 -0.64 -35.47 12.75
N GLY A 5 0.31 -35.43 11.80
CA GLY A 5 1.11 -36.61 11.48
C GLY A 5 2.42 -36.78 12.25
N ASN A 6 3.03 -35.70 12.75
CA ASN A 6 4.35 -35.77 13.38
C ASN A 6 4.54 -34.64 14.40
N PHE A 7 4.21 -34.93 15.67
CA PHE A 7 4.31 -33.96 16.77
C PHE A 7 5.72 -33.37 16.92
N LYS A 8 6.77 -34.18 16.73
CA LYS A 8 8.17 -33.71 16.79
C LYS A 8 8.47 -32.68 15.70
N HIS A 9 7.94 -32.88 14.50
CA HIS A 9 8.11 -31.94 13.40
C HIS A 9 7.33 -30.64 13.64
N SER A 10 6.09 -30.73 14.13
CA SER A 10 5.28 -29.56 14.50
C SER A 10 5.94 -28.76 15.63
N LEU A 11 6.46 -29.43 16.66
CA LEU A 11 7.15 -28.80 17.78
C LEU A 11 8.46 -28.14 17.32
N GLY A 12 9.24 -28.83 16.48
CA GLY A 12 10.46 -28.28 15.89
C GLY A 12 10.20 -27.02 15.08
N LEU A 13 9.14 -27.00 14.27
CA LEU A 13 8.73 -25.80 13.53
C LEU A 13 8.33 -24.66 14.47
N ILE A 14 7.50 -24.93 15.49
CA ILE A 14 7.11 -23.90 16.47
C ILE A 14 8.36 -23.33 17.17
N LEU A 15 9.28 -24.18 17.61
CA LEU A 15 10.52 -23.73 18.26
C LEU A 15 11.38 -22.87 17.33
N ILE A 16 11.49 -23.22 16.05
CA ILE A 16 12.24 -22.41 15.07
C ILE A 16 11.64 -21.01 14.92
N PHE A 17 10.32 -20.85 15.01
CA PHE A 17 9.68 -19.53 14.96
C PHE A 17 9.73 -18.79 16.31
N VAL A 18 9.57 -19.50 17.42
CA VAL A 18 9.45 -18.91 18.76
C VAL A 18 10.80 -18.53 19.34
N ILE A 19 11.85 -19.34 19.14
CA ILE A 19 13.17 -19.09 19.74
C ILE A 19 13.77 -17.75 19.28
N PRO A 20 13.81 -17.41 17.98
CA PRO A 20 14.33 -16.10 17.55
C PRO A 20 13.53 -14.94 18.13
N PHE A 21 12.20 -15.09 18.21
CA PHE A 21 11.33 -14.08 18.81
C PHE A 21 11.64 -13.90 20.30
N LEU A 22 11.73 -14.99 21.07
CA LEU A 22 12.05 -14.97 22.50
C LEU A 22 13.46 -14.46 22.78
N ALA A 23 14.44 -14.80 21.94
CA ALA A 23 15.81 -14.34 22.08
C ALA A 23 15.90 -12.82 21.94
N VAL A 24 15.13 -12.23 21.01
CA VAL A 24 15.11 -10.79 20.79
C VAL A 24 14.14 -10.06 21.72
N PHE A 25 13.17 -10.78 22.31
CA PHE A 25 12.08 -10.24 23.11
C PHE A 25 12.51 -9.24 24.20
N PRO A 26 13.56 -9.50 25.03
CA PRO A 26 13.97 -8.56 26.07
C PRO A 26 14.40 -7.19 25.51
N TRP A 27 15.01 -7.16 24.32
CA TRP A 27 15.45 -5.91 23.68
C TRP A 27 14.29 -5.15 23.03
N ILE A 28 13.30 -5.86 22.48
CA ILE A 28 12.16 -5.23 21.80
C ILE A 28 10.95 -5.01 22.70
N PHE A 29 10.95 -5.54 23.93
CA PHE A 29 9.79 -5.47 24.84
C PHE A 29 9.33 -4.02 25.07
N ASN A 30 10.29 -3.10 25.23
CA ASN A 30 10.02 -1.68 25.41
C ASN A 30 9.32 -1.04 24.20
N MET A 31 9.49 -1.59 23.00
CA MET A 31 8.77 -1.16 21.79
C MET A 31 7.43 -1.91 21.63
N LEU A 32 7.37 -3.17 22.05
CA LEU A 32 6.16 -4.00 21.97
C LEU A 32 5.08 -3.53 22.94
N LEU A 33 5.43 -3.13 24.16
CA LEU A 33 4.43 -2.75 25.16
C LEU A 33 3.59 -1.52 24.74
N PRO A 34 4.18 -0.41 24.23
CA PRO A 34 3.41 0.68 23.64
C PRO A 34 2.54 0.23 22.46
N THR A 35 3.07 -0.64 21.60
CA THR A 35 2.33 -1.18 20.44
C THR A 35 1.16 -2.06 20.87
N ALA A 36 1.31 -2.86 21.92
CA ALA A 36 0.24 -3.67 22.48
C ALA A 36 -0.83 -2.79 23.13
N LYS A 37 -0.43 -1.72 23.83
CA LYS A 37 -1.37 -0.70 24.33
C LYS A 37 -2.11 -0.03 23.19
N SER A 38 -1.42 0.29 22.08
CA SER A 38 -2.05 0.94 20.92
C SER A 38 -3.15 0.10 20.27
N LEU A 39 -3.10 -1.24 20.40
CA LEU A 39 -4.18 -2.13 19.95
C LEU A 39 -5.50 -1.91 20.71
N LEU A 40 -5.42 -1.48 21.97
CA LEU A 40 -6.57 -1.31 22.86
C LEU A 40 -6.97 0.15 23.07
N THR A 41 -6.21 1.09 22.51
CA THR A 41 -6.53 2.52 22.55
C THR A 41 -6.92 3.00 21.17
N PRO A 42 -8.02 3.78 21.03
CA PRO A 42 -8.38 4.39 19.76
C PRO A 42 -7.22 5.20 19.18
N GLN A 43 -6.91 4.99 17.91
CA GLN A 43 -5.90 5.75 17.16
C GLN A 43 -6.60 6.75 16.24
N PRO A 44 -6.19 8.02 16.21
CA PRO A 44 -6.69 8.95 15.21
C PRO A 44 -6.28 8.48 13.81
N LEU A 45 -7.18 8.61 12.84
CA LEU A 45 -6.83 8.39 11.43
C LEU A 45 -5.77 9.42 11.02
N THR A 46 -4.74 8.98 10.32
CA THR A 46 -3.71 9.87 9.80
C THR A 46 -4.33 10.75 8.71
N GLY A 47 -4.40 12.06 8.93
CA GLY A 47 -4.90 13.00 7.92
C GLY A 47 -4.03 13.08 6.65
N PHE A 48 -2.85 12.47 6.71
CA PHE A 48 -1.84 12.49 5.64
C PHE A 48 -1.89 11.26 4.73
N VAL A 49 -2.46 10.15 5.20
CA VAL A 49 -2.69 8.97 4.37
C VAL A 49 -4.18 8.96 4.04
N GLN A 50 -4.53 9.49 2.88
CA GLN A 50 -5.87 9.32 2.35
C GLN A 50 -6.05 7.83 2.05
N LEU A 51 -6.64 7.10 3.00
CA LEU A 51 -6.88 5.69 2.83
C LEU A 51 -7.93 5.54 1.72
N PRO A 52 -7.53 5.00 0.56
CA PRO A 52 -8.43 4.95 -0.57
C PRO A 52 -9.64 4.13 -0.19
N ARG A 53 -10.84 4.64 -0.51
CA ARG A 53 -12.03 3.82 -0.44
C ARG A 53 -11.81 2.68 -1.43
N VAL A 54 -11.68 1.47 -0.91
CA VAL A 54 -11.30 0.27 -1.68
C VAL A 54 -12.14 0.16 -2.96
N ILE A 55 -13.43 0.45 -2.89
CA ILE A 55 -14.33 0.37 -4.04
C ILE A 55 -14.01 1.43 -5.10
N GLU A 56 -13.65 2.64 -4.69
CA GLU A 56 -13.34 3.75 -5.60
C GLU A 56 -11.99 3.53 -6.29
N THR A 57 -10.96 3.12 -5.55
CA THR A 57 -9.60 2.94 -6.11
C THR A 57 -9.42 1.62 -6.82
N TYR A 58 -10.12 0.56 -6.39
CA TYR A 58 -10.00 -0.75 -7.01
C TYR A 58 -11.04 -0.99 -8.12
N GLY A 59 -12.07 -0.15 -8.17
CA GLY A 59 -13.15 -0.21 -9.15
C GLY A 59 -14.25 -1.21 -8.80
N TYR A 60 -15.48 -0.88 -9.19
CA TYR A 60 -16.66 -1.70 -8.95
C TYR A 60 -16.59 -3.08 -9.63
N LEU A 61 -15.97 -3.16 -10.82
CA LEU A 61 -15.96 -4.37 -11.63
C LEU A 61 -15.02 -5.46 -11.06
N PRO A 62 -13.77 -5.16 -10.66
CA PRO A 62 -12.94 -6.10 -9.90
C PRO A 62 -13.57 -6.56 -8.59
N ILE A 63 -14.28 -5.67 -7.87
CA ILE A 63 -15.01 -6.04 -6.65
C ILE A 63 -16.16 -7.00 -6.96
N ALA A 64 -16.93 -6.77 -8.03
CA ALA A 64 -17.98 -7.70 -8.46
C ALA A 64 -17.41 -9.08 -8.80
N PHE A 65 -16.26 -9.16 -9.48
CA PHE A 65 -15.58 -10.43 -9.71
C PHE A 65 -15.05 -11.06 -8.44
N CYS A 66 -14.57 -10.28 -7.48
CA CYS A 66 -14.15 -10.79 -6.18
C CYS A 66 -15.33 -11.43 -5.43
N LEU A 67 -16.50 -10.78 -5.40
CA LEU A 67 -17.71 -11.35 -4.80
C LEU A 67 -18.15 -12.64 -5.48
N LEU A 68 -18.17 -12.66 -6.82
CA LEU A 68 -18.45 -13.86 -7.60
C LEU A 68 -17.43 -14.97 -7.31
N GLY A 69 -16.15 -14.62 -7.25
CA GLY A 69 -15.06 -15.53 -6.95
C GLY A 69 -15.17 -16.13 -5.56
N ALA A 70 -15.44 -15.32 -4.54
CA ALA A 70 -15.64 -15.76 -3.17
C ALA A 70 -16.82 -16.75 -3.09
N PHE A 71 -17.94 -16.43 -3.74
CA PHE A 71 -19.11 -17.31 -3.81
C PHE A 71 -18.78 -18.65 -4.48
N LEU A 72 -18.13 -18.62 -5.65
CA LEU A 72 -17.76 -19.83 -6.38
C LEU A 72 -16.74 -20.69 -5.63
N LEU A 73 -15.75 -20.08 -4.98
CA LEU A 73 -14.76 -20.77 -4.16
C LEU A 73 -15.42 -21.41 -2.93
N ALA A 74 -16.37 -20.71 -2.29
CA ALA A 74 -17.11 -21.24 -1.14
C ALA A 74 -17.95 -22.47 -1.53
N ILE A 75 -18.69 -22.42 -2.66
CA ILE A 75 -19.50 -23.55 -3.14
C ILE A 75 -18.64 -24.75 -3.52
N ARG A 76 -17.51 -24.52 -4.22
CA ARG A 76 -16.59 -25.61 -4.60
C ARG A 76 -15.97 -26.30 -3.39
N GLY A 77 -15.93 -25.61 -2.24
CA GLY A 77 -15.41 -26.14 -0.99
C GLY A 77 -13.95 -26.55 -1.06
N GLY A 78 -13.48 -27.25 -0.03
CA GLY A 78 -12.10 -27.71 0.07
C GLY A 78 -11.16 -26.72 0.78
N LYS A 79 -10.12 -27.26 1.42
CA LYS A 79 -9.24 -26.51 2.33
C LYS A 79 -8.57 -25.29 1.68
N LYS A 80 -8.15 -25.41 0.41
CA LYS A 80 -7.50 -24.31 -0.33
C LYS A 80 -8.49 -23.17 -0.61
N ASN A 81 -9.68 -23.50 -1.08
CA ASN A 81 -10.70 -22.50 -1.44
C ASN A 81 -11.22 -21.78 -0.21
N TYR A 82 -11.52 -22.52 0.87
CA TYR A 82 -11.89 -21.91 2.15
C TYR A 82 -10.76 -21.07 2.74
N GLY A 83 -9.50 -21.49 2.59
CA GLY A 83 -8.34 -20.69 3.03
C GLY A 83 -8.29 -19.31 2.36
N LEU A 84 -8.55 -19.24 1.04
CA LEU A 84 -8.58 -17.95 0.32
C LEU A 84 -9.75 -17.07 0.76
N VAL A 85 -10.95 -17.64 0.87
CA VAL A 85 -12.15 -16.89 1.27
C VAL A 85 -12.05 -16.40 2.72
N LEU A 86 -11.64 -17.27 3.64
CA LEU A 86 -11.45 -16.91 5.04
C LEU A 86 -10.31 -15.92 5.21
N GLY A 87 -9.19 -16.08 4.48
CA GLY A 87 -8.09 -15.13 4.50
C GLY A 87 -8.51 -13.72 4.05
N LEU A 88 -9.27 -13.64 2.95
CA LEU A 88 -9.86 -12.38 2.50
C LEU A 88 -10.80 -11.77 3.56
N LEU A 89 -11.66 -12.59 4.16
CA LEU A 89 -12.60 -12.16 5.20
C LEU A 89 -11.88 -11.68 6.47
N THR A 90 -10.78 -12.34 6.86
CA THR A 90 -9.95 -11.90 7.99
C THR A 90 -9.30 -10.55 7.71
N LEU A 91 -8.73 -10.35 6.52
CA LEU A 91 -8.17 -9.04 6.14
C LEU A 91 -9.24 -7.96 6.09
N LEU A 92 -10.43 -8.27 5.56
CA LEU A 92 -11.55 -7.34 5.55
C LEU A 92 -12.02 -6.98 6.96
N LEU A 93 -12.16 -7.97 7.84
CA LEU A 93 -12.54 -7.77 9.24
C LEU A 93 -11.51 -6.90 9.97
N MET A 94 -10.21 -7.17 9.74
CA MET A 94 -9.12 -6.36 10.25
C MET A 94 -9.31 -4.90 9.84
N LEU A 95 -9.42 -4.62 8.53
CA LEU A 95 -9.60 -3.25 8.02
C LEU A 95 -10.87 -2.58 8.58
N VAL A 96 -12.02 -3.26 8.55
CA VAL A 96 -13.29 -2.72 9.08
C VAL A 96 -13.17 -2.39 10.57
N THR A 97 -12.43 -3.21 11.33
CA THR A 97 -12.23 -2.98 12.75
C THR A 97 -11.51 -1.64 13.00
N PHE A 98 -10.49 -1.34 12.21
CA PHE A 98 -9.77 -0.08 12.34
C PHE A 98 -10.51 1.11 11.76
N PHE A 99 -11.12 0.97 10.58
CA PHE A 99 -11.83 2.08 9.95
C PHE A 99 -13.08 2.50 10.73
N THR A 100 -13.79 1.54 11.33
CA THR A 100 -15.03 1.82 12.07
C THR A 100 -14.72 2.16 13.53
N PHE A 101 -13.89 1.35 14.19
CA PHE A 101 -13.70 1.45 15.64
C PHE A 101 -12.37 2.07 16.05
N HIS A 102 -11.48 2.38 15.09
CA HIS A 102 -10.20 3.04 15.34
C HIS A 102 -9.25 2.25 16.24
N TYR A 103 -9.45 0.94 16.39
CA TYR A 103 -8.57 0.06 17.17
C TYR A 103 -7.52 -0.59 16.30
N GLY A 104 -6.27 -0.52 16.74
CA GLY A 104 -5.16 -1.31 16.22
C GLY A 104 -3.87 -0.52 15.98
N VAL A 105 -2.93 -1.11 15.23
CA VAL A 105 -1.67 -0.45 14.84
C VAL A 105 -1.78 0.11 13.42
N PRO A 106 -1.69 1.45 13.19
CA PRO A 106 -1.88 2.08 11.88
C PRO A 106 -1.08 1.43 10.74
N ILE A 107 0.20 1.13 10.98
CA ILE A 107 1.10 0.48 10.00
C ILE A 107 0.57 -0.86 9.49
N MET A 108 -0.14 -1.62 10.35
CA MET A 108 -0.72 -2.91 9.97
C MET A 108 -1.90 -2.75 9.05
N TYR A 109 -2.62 -1.63 9.11
CA TYR A 109 -3.75 -1.36 8.24
C TYR A 109 -3.32 -0.78 6.91
N GLU A 110 -2.35 0.14 6.90
CA GLU A 110 -1.77 0.67 5.65
C GLU A 110 -1.17 -0.47 4.82
N ARG A 111 -0.39 -1.36 5.45
CA ARG A 111 0.14 -2.57 4.79
C ARG A 111 -0.94 -3.62 4.56
N GLY A 112 -1.88 -3.76 5.48
CA GLY A 112 -3.01 -4.69 5.40
C GLY A 112 -3.92 -4.41 4.20
N LEU A 113 -4.09 -3.13 3.86
CA LEU A 113 -4.83 -2.68 2.69
C LEU A 113 -4.19 -3.19 1.40
N MET A 114 -2.86 -3.08 1.28
CA MET A 114 -2.11 -3.61 0.14
C MET A 114 -2.27 -5.13 0.01
N TYR A 115 -2.19 -5.87 1.13
CA TYR A 115 -2.41 -7.31 1.13
C TYR A 115 -3.85 -7.69 0.79
N MET A 116 -4.82 -6.90 1.27
CA MET A 116 -6.23 -7.10 0.94
C MET A 116 -6.48 -6.87 -0.54
N MET A 117 -5.94 -5.80 -1.13
CA MET A 117 -6.00 -5.54 -2.57
C MET A 117 -5.46 -6.73 -3.38
N LEU A 118 -4.30 -7.27 -3.00
CA LEU A 118 -3.75 -8.47 -3.64
C LEU A 118 -4.70 -9.67 -3.52
N MET A 119 -5.27 -9.90 -2.34
CA MET A 119 -6.23 -10.99 -2.11
C MET A 119 -7.51 -10.81 -2.92
N VAL A 120 -8.04 -9.58 -3.02
CA VAL A 120 -9.17 -9.24 -3.88
C VAL A 120 -8.85 -9.57 -5.33
N SER A 121 -7.65 -9.24 -5.82
CA SER A 121 -7.16 -9.62 -7.16
C SER A 121 -7.21 -11.12 -7.40
N ILE A 122 -6.67 -11.91 -6.47
CA ILE A 122 -6.60 -13.38 -6.58
C ILE A 122 -8.02 -13.98 -6.61
N VAL A 123 -8.90 -13.53 -5.71
CA VAL A 123 -10.27 -14.03 -5.64
C VAL A 123 -11.10 -13.54 -6.84
N ALA A 124 -10.90 -12.32 -7.32
CA ALA A 124 -11.50 -11.81 -8.55
C ALA A 124 -11.10 -12.65 -9.77
N GLY A 125 -9.82 -13.07 -9.86
CA GLY A 125 -9.36 -14.00 -10.88
C GLY A 125 -10.11 -15.34 -10.85
N ALA A 126 -10.44 -15.85 -9.66
CA ALA A 126 -11.28 -17.04 -9.52
C ALA A 126 -12.73 -16.80 -10.00
N GLY A 127 -13.27 -15.61 -9.75
CA GLY A 127 -14.58 -15.17 -10.27
C GLY A 127 -14.60 -15.13 -11.80
N LEU A 128 -13.58 -14.52 -12.40
CA LEU A 128 -13.41 -14.44 -13.84
C LEU A 128 -13.22 -15.82 -14.48
N MET A 129 -12.55 -16.75 -13.80
CA MET A 129 -12.48 -18.16 -14.22
C MET A 129 -13.87 -18.82 -14.22
N GLY A 130 -14.75 -18.45 -13.28
CA GLY A 130 -16.16 -18.83 -13.30
C GLY A 130 -16.87 -18.37 -14.56
N VAL A 131 -16.70 -17.10 -14.93
CA VAL A 131 -17.25 -16.52 -16.16
C VAL A 131 -16.73 -17.22 -17.40
N LYS A 132 -15.43 -17.51 -17.47
CA LYS A 132 -14.80 -18.25 -18.56
C LYS A 132 -15.45 -19.62 -18.80
N ASN A 133 -15.84 -20.30 -17.72
CA ASN A 133 -16.44 -21.63 -17.77
C ASN A 133 -17.97 -21.61 -17.96
N PHE A 134 -18.57 -20.42 -18.06
CA PHE A 134 -19.99 -20.28 -18.33
C PHE A 134 -20.33 -20.83 -19.73
N ARG A 135 -21.31 -21.72 -19.77
CA ARG A 135 -21.86 -22.29 -21.01
C ARG A 135 -23.33 -21.91 -21.11
N LEU A 136 -23.75 -21.48 -22.29
CA LEU A 136 -25.15 -21.17 -22.53
C LEU A 136 -26.02 -22.43 -22.34
N PRO A 137 -27.17 -22.33 -21.64
CA PRO A 137 -28.10 -23.44 -21.52
C PRO A 137 -28.59 -23.91 -22.90
N ALA A 138 -28.69 -25.23 -23.09
CA ALA A 138 -29.07 -25.83 -24.38
C ALA A 138 -30.40 -25.31 -24.96
N ARG A 139 -31.34 -24.92 -24.09
CA ARG A 139 -32.66 -24.35 -24.47
C ARG A 139 -32.56 -22.93 -25.06
N LEU A 140 -31.58 -22.15 -24.63
CA LEU A 140 -31.34 -20.80 -25.15
C LEU A 140 -30.59 -20.87 -26.47
N SER A 141 -29.62 -21.78 -26.60
CA SER A 141 -28.88 -21.97 -27.85
C SER A 141 -29.77 -22.42 -29.01
N THR A 142 -30.75 -23.30 -28.76
CA THR A 142 -31.71 -23.73 -29.78
C THR A 142 -32.67 -22.61 -30.17
N ARG A 143 -33.11 -21.79 -29.20
CA ARG A 143 -34.01 -20.65 -29.46
C ARG A 143 -33.34 -19.53 -30.27
N LEU A 144 -32.07 -19.26 -30.02
CA LEU A 144 -31.31 -18.19 -30.69
C LEU A 144 -30.66 -18.64 -32.03
N LYS A 145 -30.80 -19.91 -32.43
CA LYS A 145 -30.16 -20.51 -33.63
C LYS A 145 -28.65 -20.20 -33.75
N VAL A 146 -27.97 -20.08 -32.61
CA VAL A 146 -26.55 -19.67 -32.60
C VAL A 146 -25.68 -20.88 -32.96
N PRO A 147 -24.69 -20.72 -33.87
CA PRO A 147 -23.74 -21.78 -34.18
C PRO A 147 -23.06 -22.36 -32.92
N PRO A 148 -22.85 -23.69 -32.86
CA PRO A 148 -22.28 -24.35 -31.68
C PRO A 148 -20.85 -23.89 -31.34
N ILE A 149 -20.10 -23.38 -32.31
CA ILE A 149 -18.75 -22.82 -32.12
C ILE A 149 -18.81 -21.55 -31.23
N ILE A 150 -19.86 -20.75 -31.38
CA ILE A 150 -20.05 -19.53 -30.59
C ILE A 150 -20.50 -19.92 -29.18
N THR A 151 -21.45 -20.85 -29.05
CA THR A 151 -22.00 -21.27 -27.74
C THR A 151 -20.96 -21.90 -26.81
N GLN A 152 -19.97 -22.60 -27.36
CA GLN A 152 -18.85 -23.18 -26.61
C GLN A 152 -17.81 -22.15 -26.15
N ASN A 153 -17.69 -21.02 -26.86
CA ASN A 153 -16.69 -19.99 -26.58
C ASN A 153 -17.26 -18.73 -25.90
N VAL A 154 -18.58 -18.66 -25.65
CA VAL A 154 -19.22 -17.48 -25.03
C VAL A 154 -18.54 -17.07 -23.73
N GLY A 155 -18.25 -17.99 -22.82
CA GLY A 155 -17.57 -17.67 -21.57
C GLY A 155 -16.18 -17.05 -21.79
N ARG A 156 -15.43 -17.53 -22.79
CA ARG A 156 -14.11 -16.97 -23.14
C ARG A 156 -14.22 -15.58 -23.76
N PHE A 157 -15.18 -15.39 -24.67
CA PHE A 157 -15.43 -14.09 -25.28
C PHE A 157 -15.88 -13.06 -24.24
N LEU A 158 -16.83 -13.43 -23.38
CA LEU A 158 -17.30 -12.60 -22.27
C LEU A 158 -16.14 -12.24 -21.32
N CYS A 159 -15.29 -13.20 -20.98
CA CYS A 159 -14.09 -12.97 -20.18
C CYS A 159 -13.15 -11.93 -20.83
N LEU A 160 -12.87 -12.06 -22.15
CA LEU A 160 -12.02 -11.09 -22.87
C LEU A 160 -12.64 -9.69 -22.91
N VAL A 161 -13.96 -9.60 -23.17
CA VAL A 161 -14.68 -8.31 -23.15
C VAL A 161 -14.59 -7.65 -21.78
N LEU A 162 -14.80 -8.42 -20.71
CA LEU A 162 -14.72 -7.91 -19.33
C LEU A 162 -13.31 -7.45 -18.95
N ILE A 163 -12.27 -8.19 -19.37
CA ILE A 163 -10.87 -7.74 -19.23
C ILE A 163 -10.66 -6.43 -19.98
N GLY A 164 -11.09 -6.35 -21.24
CA GLY A 164 -10.97 -5.14 -22.06
C GLY A 164 -11.64 -3.93 -21.42
N ILE A 165 -12.86 -4.09 -20.90
CA ILE A 165 -13.59 -3.03 -20.18
C ILE A 165 -12.84 -2.61 -18.91
N THR A 166 -12.32 -3.57 -18.13
CA THR A 166 -11.55 -3.27 -16.92
C THR A 166 -10.35 -2.40 -17.25
N LEU A 167 -9.57 -2.79 -18.25
CA LEU A 167 -8.37 -2.06 -18.68
C LEU A 167 -8.72 -0.68 -19.24
N ALA A 168 -9.79 -0.58 -20.03
CA ALA A 168 -10.24 0.68 -20.61
C ALA A 168 -10.68 1.72 -19.57
N ILE A 169 -11.17 1.27 -18.41
CA ILE A 169 -11.54 2.16 -17.30
C ILE A 169 -10.33 2.44 -16.41
N SER A 170 -9.63 1.40 -15.96
CA SER A 170 -8.56 1.55 -14.97
C SER A 170 -7.29 2.23 -15.48
N ILE A 171 -6.93 2.08 -16.76
CA ILE A 171 -5.70 2.69 -17.29
C ILE A 171 -5.82 4.23 -17.29
N PRO A 172 -6.83 4.85 -17.92
CA PRO A 172 -6.97 6.31 -17.91
C PRO A 172 -7.06 6.90 -16.50
N ASP A 173 -7.82 6.27 -15.60
CA ASP A 173 -8.03 6.76 -14.24
C ASP A 173 -6.73 6.81 -13.41
N HIS A 174 -5.71 6.01 -13.77
CA HIS A 174 -4.47 5.90 -13.01
C HIS A 174 -3.24 6.47 -13.71
N LEU A 175 -3.30 6.78 -15.01
CA LEU A 175 -2.16 7.28 -15.79
C LEU A 175 -1.57 8.58 -15.22
N ASP A 176 -2.44 9.48 -14.76
CA ASP A 176 -2.03 10.80 -14.26
C ASP A 176 -1.89 10.86 -12.73
N THR A 177 -1.94 9.70 -12.04
CA THR A 177 -1.79 9.69 -10.58
C THR A 177 -0.33 10.03 -10.20
N PRO A 178 -0.06 11.14 -9.49
CA PRO A 178 1.29 11.48 -9.07
C PRO A 178 1.72 10.55 -7.93
N TYR A 179 2.49 9.51 -8.24
CA TYR A 179 2.92 8.51 -7.26
C TYR A 179 4.08 8.99 -6.37
N TYR A 180 4.89 9.91 -6.89
CA TYR A 180 6.03 10.44 -6.16
C TYR A 180 6.07 11.96 -6.33
N TYR A 181 6.20 12.67 -5.20
CA TYR A 181 6.81 13.99 -5.18
C TYR A 181 8.31 13.81 -5.44
N MET A 182 8.65 13.37 -6.64
CA MET A 182 10.05 13.24 -7.05
C MET A 182 10.52 14.60 -7.52
N ILE A 183 11.72 14.95 -7.07
CA ILE A 183 12.52 16.02 -7.66
C ILE A 183 12.46 15.91 -9.18
N ASP A 184 12.29 17.04 -9.85
CA ASP A 184 12.36 17.07 -11.31
C ASP A 184 13.81 17.26 -11.79
N GLU A 185 13.98 17.43 -13.10
CA GLU A 185 15.30 17.64 -13.70
C GLU A 185 15.99 18.91 -13.17
N GLU A 186 15.24 19.99 -12.93
CA GLU A 186 15.81 21.25 -12.41
C GLU A 186 16.29 21.08 -10.98
N ASP A 187 15.50 20.39 -10.14
CA ASP A 187 15.92 20.03 -8.78
C ASP A 187 17.19 19.17 -8.82
N TYR A 188 17.23 18.16 -9.70
CA TYR A 188 18.39 17.28 -9.83
C TYR A 188 19.65 18.06 -10.21
N GLN A 189 19.59 18.89 -11.25
CA GLN A 189 20.72 19.70 -11.70
C GLN A 189 21.17 20.69 -10.62
N ALA A 190 20.23 21.29 -9.88
CA ALA A 190 20.56 22.16 -8.76
C ALA A 190 21.29 21.40 -7.65
N PHE A 191 20.89 20.17 -7.36
CA PHE A 191 21.54 19.35 -6.33
C PHE A 191 22.94 18.92 -6.75
N VAL A 192 23.13 18.54 -8.02
CA VAL A 192 24.46 18.27 -8.58
C VAL A 192 25.34 19.52 -8.51
N TRP A 193 24.81 20.68 -8.88
CA TRP A 193 25.55 21.93 -8.76
C TRP A 193 25.96 22.23 -7.31
N ILE A 194 25.06 22.04 -6.35
CA ILE A 194 25.35 22.22 -4.92
C ILE A 194 26.47 21.29 -4.47
N LYS A 195 26.44 20.02 -4.88
CA LYS A 195 27.51 19.06 -4.59
C LYS A 195 28.88 19.55 -5.08
N ASP A 196 28.92 20.01 -6.32
CA ASP A 196 30.19 20.34 -6.98
C ASP A 196 30.75 21.72 -6.58
N ASN A 197 29.90 22.62 -6.07
CA ASN A 197 30.26 24.04 -5.86
C ASN A 197 30.17 24.52 -4.41
N ILE A 198 29.50 23.79 -3.52
CA ILE A 198 29.36 24.18 -2.11
C ILE A 198 30.33 23.38 -1.24
N ASN A 199 31.28 24.11 -0.63
CA ASN A 199 32.31 23.55 0.25
C ASN A 199 31.72 22.70 1.39
N GLU A 200 32.49 21.74 1.89
CA GLU A 200 32.15 20.85 3.01
C GLU A 200 31.84 21.61 4.30
N ASP A 201 32.42 22.81 4.50
CA ASP A 201 32.12 23.69 5.63
C ASP A 201 30.62 24.08 5.72
N TYR A 202 29.90 24.01 4.60
CA TYR A 202 28.44 24.22 4.55
C TYR A 202 27.73 22.87 4.63
N ASP A 203 27.67 22.31 5.83
CA ASP A 203 27.27 20.92 6.04
C ASP A 203 25.75 20.68 6.06
N LYS A 204 24.94 21.63 6.54
CA LYS A 204 23.52 21.38 6.82
C LYS A 204 22.58 22.30 6.06
N ALA A 205 21.65 21.70 5.32
CA ALA A 205 20.66 22.38 4.51
C ALA A 205 19.25 22.36 5.11
N ILE A 206 18.48 23.41 4.82
CA ILE A 206 17.02 23.39 4.88
C ILE A 206 16.45 23.42 3.48
N VAL A 207 15.62 22.43 3.19
CA VAL A 207 15.01 22.20 1.88
C VAL A 207 13.56 21.75 2.11
N ASP A 208 12.74 21.69 1.05
CA ASP A 208 11.42 21.06 1.14
C ASP A 208 11.56 19.64 1.77
N PRO A 209 10.92 19.37 2.92
CA PRO A 209 11.07 18.10 3.63
C PRO A 209 10.73 16.85 2.80
N TRP A 210 9.92 16.96 1.74
CA TRP A 210 9.68 15.86 0.80
C TRP A 210 10.84 15.60 -0.15
N LYS A 211 11.61 16.65 -0.50
CA LYS A 211 12.81 16.57 -1.36
C LYS A 211 14.08 16.21 -0.59
N ALA A 212 14.05 16.35 0.74
CA ALA A 212 15.22 16.23 1.62
C ALA A 212 15.97 14.90 1.50
N THR A 213 15.28 13.77 1.28
CA THR A 213 15.94 12.47 1.09
C THR A 213 16.77 12.43 -0.19
N ALA A 214 16.23 12.94 -1.30
CA ALA A 214 16.97 13.00 -2.57
C ALA A 214 18.11 14.02 -2.47
N PHE A 215 17.85 15.17 -1.84
CA PHE A 215 18.86 16.21 -1.60
C PHE A 215 20.08 15.64 -0.85
N ALA A 216 19.87 14.99 0.30
CA ALA A 216 20.97 14.42 1.08
C ALA A 216 21.74 13.35 0.29
N ALA A 217 21.04 12.51 -0.47
CA ALA A 217 21.66 11.45 -1.26
C ALA A 217 22.49 11.96 -2.45
N ILE A 218 22.10 13.10 -3.05
CA ILE A 218 22.80 13.67 -4.21
C ILE A 218 23.93 14.59 -3.75
N THR A 219 23.69 15.41 -2.73
CA THR A 219 24.62 16.49 -2.31
C THR A 219 25.64 16.07 -1.26
N ASP A 220 25.43 14.92 -0.61
CA ASP A 220 26.17 14.47 0.58
C ASP A 220 26.11 15.46 1.76
N LYS A 221 25.15 16.41 1.76
CA LYS A 221 24.92 17.36 2.84
C LYS A 221 23.88 16.85 3.83
N ASN A 222 24.04 17.23 5.09
CA ASN A 222 23.06 17.00 6.14
C ASN A 222 21.79 17.83 5.90
N ILE A 223 20.66 17.35 6.42
CA ILE A 223 19.36 18.00 6.26
C ILE A 223 18.77 18.36 7.63
N TYR A 224 18.03 19.47 7.68
CA TYR A 224 17.33 19.89 8.89
C TYR A 224 16.26 18.88 9.32
N THR A 225 15.43 18.43 8.37
CA THR A 225 14.37 17.45 8.57
C THR A 225 14.01 16.77 7.25
N ARG A 226 13.38 15.59 7.34
CA ARG A 226 12.80 14.86 6.20
C ARG A 226 11.46 14.25 6.61
N ILE A 227 10.55 14.21 5.65
CA ILE A 227 9.31 13.46 5.81
C ILE A 227 9.57 12.00 5.44
N HIS A 228 9.29 11.12 6.40
CA HIS A 228 9.42 9.67 6.22
C HIS A 228 8.13 9.01 5.77
N ALA A 229 7.05 9.29 6.50
CA ALA A 229 5.72 8.73 6.25
C ALA A 229 4.67 9.85 6.21
N TYR A 230 4.80 10.82 7.12
CA TYR A 230 3.93 11.99 7.21
C TYR A 230 4.67 13.17 7.87
N PRO A 231 4.23 14.42 7.63
CA PRO A 231 4.78 15.61 8.28
C PRO A 231 4.67 15.58 9.81
N MET A 232 5.75 15.94 10.48
CA MET A 232 5.84 16.17 11.92
C MET A 232 5.96 17.67 12.24
N ALA A 233 5.91 18.03 13.53
CA ALA A 233 6.05 19.42 13.98
C ALA A 233 7.30 20.11 13.41
N LYS A 234 8.43 19.40 13.37
CA LYS A 234 9.70 19.90 12.82
C LYS A 234 9.63 20.19 11.31
N ASP A 235 8.85 19.41 10.56
CA ASP A 235 8.64 19.63 9.13
C ASP A 235 7.80 20.90 8.90
N ASN A 236 6.84 21.17 9.80
CA ASN A 236 6.06 22.40 9.78
C ASN A 236 6.90 23.64 10.12
N GLU A 237 7.87 23.53 11.02
CA GLU A 237 8.86 24.58 11.26
C GLU A 237 9.68 24.87 10.00
N ALA A 238 10.12 23.82 9.30
CA ALA A 238 10.84 23.98 8.04
C ALA A 238 9.98 24.69 6.98
N TYR A 239 8.72 24.29 6.82
CA TYR A 239 7.80 24.96 5.90
C TYR A 239 7.51 26.40 6.30
N ALA A 240 7.34 26.69 7.59
CA ALA A 240 7.11 28.05 8.07
C ALA A 240 8.30 28.96 7.74
N PHE A 241 9.52 28.48 7.94
CA PHE A 241 10.74 29.18 7.56
C PHE A 241 10.84 29.42 6.04
N LEU A 242 10.61 28.38 5.23
CA LEU A 242 10.70 28.50 3.77
C LEU A 242 9.64 29.46 3.21
N ARG A 243 8.40 29.37 3.72
CA ARG A 243 7.26 30.22 3.28
C ARG A 243 7.33 31.66 3.78
N SER A 244 8.05 31.93 4.88
CA SER A 244 8.26 33.29 5.38
C SER A 244 9.35 34.05 4.61
N GLY A 245 9.82 33.51 3.47
CA GLY A 245 10.87 34.11 2.66
C GLY A 245 12.28 33.78 3.14
N SER A 246 12.44 32.82 4.07
CA SER A 246 13.74 32.33 4.54
C SER A 246 14.66 33.40 5.16
N THR A 247 14.08 34.44 5.78
CA THR A 247 14.84 35.61 6.30
C THR A 247 15.27 35.49 7.76
N ASP A 248 14.77 34.51 8.51
CA ASP A 248 15.07 34.37 9.94
C ASP A 248 16.47 33.78 10.17
N THR A 249 17.47 34.65 10.29
CA THR A 249 18.86 34.25 10.55
C THR A 249 19.07 33.67 11.96
N ALA A 250 18.20 33.97 12.93
CA ALA A 250 18.27 33.38 14.25
C ALA A 250 17.86 31.90 14.20
N PHE A 251 16.82 31.57 13.44
CA PHE A 251 16.42 30.18 13.17
C PHE A 251 17.56 29.39 12.51
N LEU A 252 18.23 29.96 11.50
CA LEU A 252 19.36 29.32 10.83
C LEU A 252 20.52 29.02 11.80
N ARG A 253 20.94 30.03 12.58
CA ARG A 253 22.04 29.89 13.54
C ARG A 253 21.73 28.89 14.64
N ALA A 254 20.52 28.95 15.21
CA ALA A 254 20.10 28.04 16.27
C ALA A 254 20.08 26.57 15.83
N ASN A 255 19.79 26.32 14.55
CA ASN A 255 19.69 24.98 13.99
C ASN A 255 20.94 24.54 13.20
N GLY A 256 21.99 25.38 13.15
CA GLY A 256 23.22 25.12 12.41
C GLY A 256 23.01 24.96 10.90
N ILE A 257 22.03 25.66 10.33
CA ILE A 257 21.71 25.59 8.90
C ILE A 257 22.58 26.59 8.13
N SER A 258 23.27 26.11 7.10
CA SER A 258 24.22 26.86 6.29
C SER A 258 23.85 26.92 4.80
N VAL A 259 22.91 26.08 4.36
CA VAL A 259 22.37 26.06 2.99
C VAL A 259 20.85 26.17 3.02
N ILE A 260 20.28 27.00 2.15
CA ILE A 260 18.83 27.10 1.93
C ILE A 260 18.56 26.76 0.48
N TYR A 261 17.72 25.75 0.24
CA TYR A 261 17.20 25.45 -1.08
C TYR A 261 15.68 25.56 -1.08
N THR A 262 15.17 26.54 -1.82
CA THR A 262 13.74 26.72 -2.04
C THR A 262 13.50 27.09 -3.48
N ARG A 263 12.42 26.59 -4.07
CA ARG A 263 11.84 27.26 -5.24
C ARG A 263 11.16 28.51 -4.73
N VAL A 264 11.36 29.63 -5.42
CA VAL A 264 10.60 30.84 -5.14
C VAL A 264 9.14 30.50 -5.45
N TYR A 265 8.28 30.63 -4.43
CA TYR A 265 6.83 30.44 -4.56
C TYR A 265 6.18 31.68 -5.18
#